data_AF-A0A2Z4IRZ3-F1
#
_entry.id   AF-A0A2Z4IRZ3-F1
#
_cell.length_a   1.000
_cell.length_b   1.000
_cell.length_c   1.000
_cell.angle_alpha   90.00
_cell.angle_beta   90.00
_cell.angle_gamma   90.00
#
_symmetry.space_group_name_H-M   'P 1'
#
loop_
_entity.id
_entity.type
_entity.pdbx_description
1 polymer ?
#
loop_
_entity_poly.entity_id
_entity_poly.type
_entity_poly.pdbx_seq_one_letter_code
_entity_poly.pdbx_strand_id
1 'polypeptide(L)'
;METPRGGCTNEARAELYGDAAIWYTARRTVESALPLYVQALKQDERFTKALRRWADCMTRAGRSFDSPDDLRQKRAAAVEEMPDAEADAFDRKLAVTEATCTVESSLGKVLRDLESEYRARTLKPYSEQWSTFRKMRLHALRQAQGVLS
;
A
#
# COMPACT_ATOMS: atom_id res chain seq x y z
N MET A 1 7.65 -21.56 16.72
CA MET A 1 6.80 -21.89 15.56
C MET A 1 7.73 -22.04 14.36
N GLU A 2 8.14 -23.26 14.04
CA GLU A 2 9.00 -23.51 12.87
C GLU A 2 8.15 -23.35 11.60
N THR A 3 8.58 -22.48 10.70
CA THR A 3 7.98 -22.38 9.37
C THR A 3 8.35 -23.64 8.59
N PRO A 4 7.41 -24.38 7.98
CA PRO A 4 7.72 -25.60 7.24
C PRO A 4 8.82 -25.33 6.21
N ARG A 5 9.94 -26.05 6.31
CA ARG A 5 11.15 -25.82 5.52
C ARG A 5 11.12 -26.45 4.11
N GLY A 6 10.03 -27.11 3.72
CA GLY A 6 9.92 -27.80 2.43
C GLY A 6 8.61 -27.56 1.67
N GLY A 7 8.42 -28.32 0.60
CA GLY A 7 7.24 -28.28 -0.27
C GLY A 7 7.40 -27.34 -1.47
N CYS A 8 6.57 -27.53 -2.51
CA CYS A 8 6.71 -26.85 -3.80
C CYS A 8 6.76 -25.32 -3.69
N THR A 9 6.01 -24.73 -2.76
CA THR A 9 6.04 -23.28 -2.54
C THR A 9 7.39 -22.78 -2.02
N ASN A 10 8.08 -23.59 -1.20
CA ASN A 10 9.38 -23.21 -0.65
C ASN A 10 10.50 -23.42 -1.66
N GLU A 11 10.39 -24.48 -2.47
CA GLU A 11 11.26 -24.73 -3.62
C GLU A 11 11.19 -23.58 -4.63
N ALA A 12 9.98 -23.18 -5.03
CA ALA A 12 9.77 -22.04 -5.93
C ALA A 12 10.32 -20.72 -5.34
N ARG A 13 10.22 -20.53 -4.01
CA ARG A 13 10.84 -19.38 -3.34
C ARG A 13 12.36 -19.43 -3.37
N ALA A 14 12.95 -20.61 -3.20
CA ALA A 14 14.39 -20.77 -3.28
C ALA A 14 14.89 -20.49 -4.70
N GLU A 15 14.21 -21.00 -5.72
CA GLU A 15 14.53 -20.73 -7.12
C GLU A 15 14.48 -19.22 -7.44
N LEU A 16 13.41 -18.54 -7.02
CA LEU A 16 13.24 -17.11 -7.28
C LEU A 16 14.17 -16.24 -6.42
N TYR A 17 14.23 -16.46 -5.11
CA TYR A 17 14.86 -15.54 -4.17
C TYR A 17 16.25 -16.00 -3.69
N GLY A 18 16.70 -17.21 -4.04
CA GLY A 18 17.92 -17.84 -3.56
C GLY A 18 17.65 -18.65 -2.29
N ASP A 19 17.90 -18.07 -1.12
CA ASP A 19 17.64 -18.75 0.16
C ASP A 19 16.24 -18.37 0.68
N ALA A 20 15.33 -19.34 0.74
CA ALA A 20 13.96 -19.09 1.15
C ALA A 20 13.82 -18.71 2.65
N ALA A 21 14.71 -19.18 3.52
CA ALA A 21 14.68 -18.86 4.95
C ALA A 21 15.22 -17.46 5.23
N ILE A 22 16.32 -17.07 4.57
CA ILE A 22 16.86 -15.71 4.60
C ILE A 22 15.85 -14.74 3.99
N TRP A 23 15.24 -15.10 2.86
CA TRP A 23 14.18 -14.30 2.23
C TRP A 23 13.01 -14.08 3.18
N TYR A 24 12.53 -15.15 3.82
CA TYR A 24 11.42 -15.08 4.75
C TYR A 24 11.74 -14.14 5.91
N THR A 25 12.91 -14.31 6.53
CA THR A 25 13.34 -13.48 7.67
C THR A 25 13.45 -12.01 7.25
N ALA A 26 14.14 -11.72 6.15
CA ALA A 26 14.31 -10.35 5.65
C ALA A 26 12.96 -9.71 5.26
N ARG A 27 12.08 -10.44 4.58
CA ARG A 27 10.72 -10.00 4.23
C ARG A 27 9.92 -9.67 5.49
N ARG A 28 9.89 -10.58 6.47
CA ARG A 28 9.11 -10.41 7.71
C ARG A 28 9.59 -9.21 8.51
N THR A 29 10.90 -8.99 8.62
CA THR A 29 11.45 -7.79 9.28
C THR A 29 10.94 -6.51 8.60
N VAL A 30 10.97 -6.47 7.28
CA VAL A 30 10.58 -5.29 6.50
C VAL A 30 9.07 -5.06 6.52
N GLU A 31 8.25 -6.10 6.38
CA GLU A 31 6.78 -5.99 6.40
C GLU A 31 6.25 -5.65 7.80
N SER A 32 6.92 -6.13 8.85
CA SER A 32 6.53 -5.83 10.24
C SER A 32 6.83 -4.38 10.63
N ALA A 33 7.53 -3.61 9.79
CA ALA A 33 7.79 -2.19 10.05
C ALA A 33 6.58 -1.30 9.79
N LEU A 34 5.65 -1.70 8.92
CA LEU A 34 4.50 -0.85 8.53
C LEU A 34 3.65 -0.43 9.75
N PRO A 35 3.22 -1.34 10.64
CA PRO A 35 2.47 -0.96 11.84
C PRO A 35 3.24 -0.01 12.79
N LEU A 36 4.58 -0.05 12.77
CA LEU A 36 5.42 0.74 13.68
C LEU A 36 5.44 2.24 13.32
N TYR A 37 5.12 2.60 12.08
CA TYR A 37 5.14 4.01 11.66
C TYR A 37 3.80 4.56 11.17
N VAL A 38 2.87 3.70 10.75
CA VAL A 38 1.59 4.15 10.17
C VAL A 38 0.80 5.07 11.10
N GLN A 39 0.79 4.79 12.41
CA GLN A 39 0.04 5.64 13.36
C GLN A 39 0.64 7.04 13.47
N ALA A 40 1.97 7.13 13.54
CA ALA A 40 2.65 8.41 13.60
C ALA A 40 2.54 9.18 12.27
N LEU A 41 2.48 8.49 11.12
CA LEU A 41 2.19 9.11 9.83
C LEU A 41 0.76 9.67 9.79
N LYS A 42 -0.24 8.91 10.26
CA LYS A 42 -1.64 9.36 10.31
C LYS A 42 -1.84 10.61 11.17
N GLN A 43 -0.96 10.84 12.13
CA GLN A 43 -0.95 12.01 13.02
C GLN A 43 -0.07 13.17 12.49
N ASP A 44 0.75 12.94 11.45
CA ASP A 44 1.62 13.99 10.89
C ASP A 44 0.77 15.14 10.33
N GLU A 45 1.11 16.37 10.71
CA GLU A 45 0.39 17.56 10.27
C GLU A 45 0.37 17.71 8.74
N ARG A 46 1.44 17.29 8.06
CA ARG A 46 1.51 17.35 6.59
C ARG A 46 0.44 16.44 5.99
N PHE A 47 0.29 15.23 6.54
CA PHE A 47 -0.74 14.27 6.13
C PHE A 47 -2.14 14.81 6.41
N THR A 48 -2.41 15.23 7.65
CA THR A 48 -3.75 15.69 8.04
C THR A 48 -4.18 16.95 7.29
N LYS A 49 -3.26 17.87 6.97
CA LYS A 49 -3.53 19.05 6.12
C LYS A 49 -3.90 18.64 4.69
N ALA A 50 -3.18 17.68 4.09
CA ALA A 50 -3.49 17.18 2.76
C ALA A 50 -4.82 16.41 2.74
N LEU A 51 -5.11 15.64 3.79
CA LEU A 51 -6.36 14.91 3.95
C LEU A 51 -7.57 15.85 4.04
N ARG A 52 -7.48 16.96 4.79
CA ARG A 52 -8.54 17.97 4.84
C ARG A 52 -8.80 18.59 3.47
N ARG A 53 -7.75 18.98 2.73
CA ARG A 53 -7.88 19.53 1.37
C ARG A 53 -8.55 18.53 0.42
N TRP A 54 -8.26 17.24 0.58
CA TRP A 54 -8.91 16.17 -0.17
C TRP A 54 -10.41 16.10 0.18
N ALA A 55 -10.76 16.08 1.46
CA ALA A 55 -12.15 16.04 1.91
C ALA A 55 -12.94 17.28 1.43
N ASP A 56 -12.33 18.46 1.47
CA ASP A 56 -12.92 19.70 0.95
C ASP A 56 -13.19 19.60 -0.57
N CYS A 57 -12.26 19.01 -1.33
CA CYS A 57 -12.43 18.78 -2.76
C CYS A 57 -13.59 17.83 -3.05
N MET A 58 -13.63 16.69 -2.35
CA MET A 58 -14.69 15.70 -2.47
C MET A 58 -16.06 16.34 -2.15
N THR A 59 -16.11 17.17 -1.11
CA THR A 59 -17.32 17.90 -0.70
C THR A 59 -17.77 18.88 -1.79
N ARG A 60 -16.86 19.68 -2.36
CA ARG A 60 -17.16 20.57 -3.51
C ARG A 60 -17.65 19.80 -4.73
N ALA A 61 -17.20 18.56 -4.92
CA ALA A 61 -17.65 17.66 -5.98
C ALA A 61 -18.99 16.96 -5.67
N GLY A 62 -19.66 17.31 -4.57
CA GLY A 62 -20.94 16.72 -4.17
C GLY A 62 -20.82 15.32 -3.56
N ARG A 63 -19.66 15.00 -2.97
CA ARG A 63 -19.34 13.71 -2.34
C ARG A 63 -18.65 13.94 -1.00
N SER A 64 -19.42 14.01 0.09
CA SER A 64 -18.83 14.24 1.42
C SER A 64 -18.25 12.94 1.98
N PHE A 65 -16.92 12.86 2.08
CA PHE A 65 -16.19 11.78 2.74
C PHE A 65 -15.06 12.37 3.57
N ASP A 66 -14.86 11.86 4.78
CA ASP A 66 -13.84 12.39 5.70
C ASP A 66 -12.44 11.88 5.36
N SER A 67 -12.36 10.72 4.71
CA SER A 67 -11.10 10.12 4.26
C SER A 67 -11.31 9.10 3.14
N PRO A 68 -10.24 8.70 2.43
CA PRO A 68 -10.31 7.58 1.49
C PRO A 68 -10.75 6.26 2.15
N ASP A 69 -10.43 6.04 3.43
CA ASP A 69 -10.88 4.85 4.16
C ASP A 69 -12.39 4.91 4.47
N ASP A 70 -12.90 6.09 4.79
CA ASP A 70 -14.34 6.35 4.96
C ASP A 70 -15.11 6.09 3.66
N LEU A 71 -14.58 6.56 2.53
CA LEU A 71 -15.12 6.27 1.20
C LEU A 71 -15.21 4.77 0.95
N ARG A 72 -14.14 4.01 1.18
CA ARG A 72 -14.12 2.55 0.98
C ARG A 72 -15.15 1.82 1.83
N GLN A 73 -15.35 2.26 3.07
CA GLN A 73 -16.32 1.64 4.00
C GLN A 73 -17.76 1.95 3.61
N LYS A 74 -18.05 3.19 3.20
CA LYS A 74 -19.43 3.65 2.93
C LYS A 74 -19.89 3.39 1.50
N ARG A 75 -18.96 3.22 0.54
CA ARG A 75 -19.29 3.01 -0.88
C ARG A 75 -20.20 1.82 -1.10
N ALA A 76 -19.95 0.67 -0.46
CA ALA A 76 -20.74 -0.54 -0.68
C ALA A 76 -22.23 -0.32 -0.33
N ALA A 77 -22.50 0.27 0.83
CA ALA A 77 -23.85 0.62 1.25
C ALA A 77 -24.51 1.68 0.33
N ALA A 78 -23.72 2.56 -0.28
CA ALA A 78 -24.25 3.60 -1.15
C ALA A 78 -24.81 3.08 -2.49
N VAL A 79 -24.43 1.85 -2.89
CA VAL A 79 -24.85 1.25 -4.17
C VAL A 79 -25.65 -0.05 -4.00
N GLU A 80 -25.90 -0.49 -2.78
CA GLU A 80 -26.51 -1.80 -2.48
C GLU A 80 -27.90 -2.00 -3.13
N GLU A 81 -28.72 -0.95 -3.12
CA GLU A 81 -30.09 -0.98 -3.67
C GLU A 81 -30.16 -0.48 -5.13
N MET A 82 -29.02 -0.16 -5.76
CA MET A 82 -28.98 0.33 -7.13
C MET A 82 -28.99 -0.84 -8.13
N PRO A 83 -29.65 -0.71 -9.29
CA PRO A 83 -29.42 -1.61 -10.42
C PRO A 83 -27.94 -1.62 -10.82
N ASP A 84 -27.40 -2.77 -11.23
CA ASP A 84 -25.98 -2.96 -11.55
C ASP A 84 -25.39 -1.87 -12.46
N ALA A 85 -26.11 -1.49 -13.51
CA ALA A 85 -25.66 -0.46 -14.45
C ALA A 85 -25.55 0.93 -13.80
N GLU A 86 -26.44 1.25 -12.85
CA GLU A 86 -26.42 2.50 -12.11
C GLU A 86 -25.31 2.50 -11.06
N ALA A 87 -25.14 1.38 -10.34
CA ALA A 87 -24.04 1.18 -9.39
C ALA A 87 -22.67 1.36 -10.07
N ASP A 88 -22.48 0.71 -11.22
CA ASP A 88 -21.25 0.79 -12.01
C ASP A 88 -20.98 2.21 -12.55
N ALA A 89 -22.03 2.92 -13.01
CA ALA A 89 -21.91 4.32 -13.40
C ALA A 89 -21.56 5.24 -12.22
N PHE A 90 -22.17 5.02 -11.04
CA PHE A 90 -21.86 5.72 -9.81
C PHE A 90 -20.39 5.51 -9.41
N ASP A 91 -19.95 4.26 -9.44
CA ASP A 91 -18.61 3.85 -9.01
C ASP A 91 -17.51 4.42 -9.90
N ARG A 92 -17.70 4.40 -11.22
CA ARG A 92 -16.77 5.07 -12.15
C ARG A 92 -16.66 6.56 -11.86
N LYS A 93 -17.80 7.23 -11.68
CA LYS A 93 -17.81 8.67 -11.41
C LYS A 93 -17.11 8.97 -10.09
N LEU A 94 -17.40 8.21 -9.04
CA LEU A 94 -16.77 8.34 -7.74
C LEU A 94 -15.25 8.11 -7.81
N ALA A 95 -14.79 7.08 -8.52
CA ALA A 95 -13.38 6.79 -8.70
C ALA A 95 -12.62 7.90 -9.42
N VAL A 96 -13.20 8.46 -10.49
CA VAL A 96 -12.62 9.61 -11.20
C VAL A 96 -12.55 10.84 -10.29
N THR A 97 -13.62 11.12 -9.54
CA THR A 97 -13.63 12.24 -8.57
C THR A 97 -12.58 12.06 -7.48
N GLU A 98 -12.46 10.87 -6.87
CA GLU A 98 -11.44 10.57 -5.85
C GLU A 98 -10.03 10.76 -6.40
N ALA A 99 -9.76 10.28 -7.62
CA ALA A 99 -8.46 10.40 -8.26
C ALA A 99 -8.10 11.88 -8.51
N THR A 100 -9.04 12.66 -9.06
CA THR A 100 -8.85 14.10 -9.28
C THR A 100 -8.57 14.83 -7.96
N CYS A 101 -9.39 14.60 -6.93
CA CYS A 101 -9.20 15.24 -5.63
C CYS A 101 -7.89 14.81 -4.94
N THR A 102 -7.42 13.58 -5.18
CA THR A 102 -6.11 13.10 -4.69
C THR A 102 -4.94 13.87 -5.31
N VAL A 103 -5.04 14.22 -6.59
CA VAL A 103 -4.04 15.04 -7.29
C VAL A 103 -4.10 16.49 -6.82
N GLU A 104 -5.28 17.11 -6.83
CA GLU A 104 -5.45 18.52 -6.45
C GLU A 104 -5.03 18.81 -5.00
N SER A 105 -5.35 17.90 -4.07
CA SER A 105 -4.97 18.04 -2.65
C SER A 105 -3.51 17.71 -2.36
N SER A 106 -2.79 17.15 -3.36
CA SER A 106 -1.47 16.54 -3.18
C SER A 106 -1.42 15.38 -2.17
N LEU A 107 -2.58 14.84 -1.76
CA LEU A 107 -2.66 13.79 -0.73
C LEU A 107 -1.78 12.58 -1.07
N GLY A 108 -1.85 12.10 -2.31
CA GLY A 108 -1.05 10.96 -2.75
C GLY A 108 0.46 11.22 -2.71
N LYS A 109 0.90 12.44 -3.06
CA LYS A 109 2.33 12.82 -2.99
C LYS A 109 2.79 12.88 -1.54
N VAL A 110 2.05 13.58 -0.69
CA VAL A 110 2.38 13.74 0.73
C VAL A 110 2.45 12.38 1.42
N LEU A 111 1.49 11.49 1.18
CA LEU A 111 1.49 10.14 1.74
C LEU A 111 2.77 9.37 1.36
N ARG A 112 3.17 9.40 0.08
CA ARG A 112 4.39 8.69 -0.39
C ARG A 112 5.66 9.27 0.21
N ASP A 113 5.77 10.60 0.28
CA ASP A 113 6.94 11.26 0.86
C ASP A 113 7.09 10.94 2.35
N LEU A 114 5.98 11.00 3.09
CA LEU A 114 5.93 10.65 4.52
C LEU A 114 6.22 9.17 4.74
N GLU A 115 5.63 8.28 3.95
CA GLU A 115 5.90 6.85 4.07
C GLU A 115 7.38 6.56 3.86
N SER A 116 8.01 7.18 2.86
CA SER A 116 9.45 7.06 2.63
C SER A 116 10.27 7.54 3.84
N GLU A 117 9.95 8.72 4.39
CA GLU A 117 10.64 9.30 5.55
C GLU A 117 10.52 8.42 6.80
N TYR A 118 9.28 8.09 7.17
CA TYR A 118 8.97 7.31 8.37
C TYR A 118 9.52 5.89 8.26
N ARG A 119 9.39 5.24 7.10
CA ARG A 119 9.95 3.91 6.86
C ARG A 119 11.47 3.92 6.96
N ALA A 120 12.15 4.90 6.37
CA ALA A 120 13.60 5.01 6.44
C ALA A 120 14.09 5.19 7.88
N ARG A 121 13.39 6.00 8.68
CA ARG A 121 13.68 6.17 10.10
C ARG A 121 13.46 4.88 10.90
N THR A 122 12.32 4.22 10.73
CA THR A 122 11.97 2.98 11.44
C THR A 122 12.86 1.80 11.06
N LEU A 123 13.25 1.69 9.79
CA LEU A 123 14.10 0.60 9.29
C LEU A 123 15.59 0.85 9.46
N LYS A 124 16.02 2.01 10.00
CA LYS A 124 17.45 2.29 10.22
C LYS A 124 18.18 1.18 11.00
N PRO A 125 17.63 0.62 12.09
CA PRO A 125 18.25 -0.50 12.80
C PRO A 125 18.28 -1.81 12.00
N TYR A 126 17.44 -1.93 10.97
CA TYR A 126 17.27 -3.11 10.12
C TYR A 126 17.82 -2.90 8.71
N SER A 127 18.80 -2.01 8.56
CA SER A 127 19.33 -1.60 7.25
C SER A 127 19.92 -2.77 6.47
N GLU A 128 20.54 -3.74 7.15
CA GLU A 128 21.04 -4.97 6.55
C GLU A 128 19.90 -5.83 6.00
N GLN A 129 18.89 -6.14 6.81
CA GLN A 129 17.73 -6.94 6.41
C GLN A 129 16.97 -6.27 5.25
N TRP A 130 16.85 -4.94 5.28
CA TRP A 130 16.28 -4.16 4.18
C TRP A 130 17.12 -4.30 2.89
N SER A 131 18.44 -4.19 2.99
CA SER A 131 19.34 -4.34 1.85
C SER A 131 19.30 -5.76 1.26
N THR A 132 19.25 -6.77 2.13
CA THR A 132 19.14 -8.19 1.77
C THR A 132 17.83 -8.45 1.06
N PHE A 133 16.71 -8.01 1.64
CA PHE A 133 15.39 -8.13 1.02
C PHE A 133 15.34 -7.47 -0.36
N ARG A 134 15.91 -6.27 -0.52
CA ARG A 134 15.99 -5.57 -1.80
C ARG A 134 16.81 -6.34 -2.84
N LYS A 135 17.98 -6.86 -2.46
CA LYS A 135 18.84 -7.67 -3.35
C LYS A 135 18.12 -8.93 -3.81
N MET A 136 17.49 -9.67 -2.89
CA MET A 136 16.75 -10.90 -3.20
C MET A 136 15.55 -10.62 -4.12
N ARG A 137 14.83 -9.51 -3.92
CA ARG A 137 13.72 -9.12 -4.80
C ARG A 137 14.20 -8.77 -6.21
N LEU A 138 15.33 -8.10 -6.35
CA LEU A 138 15.94 -7.82 -7.67
C LEU A 138 16.47 -9.09 -8.36
N HIS A 139 16.96 -10.07 -7.58
CA HIS A 139 17.32 -11.39 -8.10
C HIS A 139 16.07 -12.12 -8.63
N ALA A 140 15.01 -12.19 -7.83
CA ALA A 140 13.76 -12.84 -8.23
C ALA A 140 13.12 -12.23 -9.47
N LEU A 141 13.21 -10.91 -9.66
CA LEU A 141 12.73 -10.27 -10.88
C LEU A 141 13.49 -10.78 -12.12
N ARG A 142 14.81 -10.96 -12.02
CA ARG A 142 15.63 -11.52 -13.11
C ARG A 142 15.30 -12.99 -13.37
N GLN A 143 15.10 -13.79 -12.33
CA GLN A 143 14.71 -15.20 -12.48
C GLN A 143 13.32 -15.33 -13.12
N ALA A 144 12.35 -14.55 -12.65
CA ALA A 144 10.99 -14.57 -13.20
C ALA A 144 10.94 -14.19 -14.69
N GLN A 145 11.80 -13.29 -15.15
CA GLN A 145 11.92 -12.95 -16.57
C GLN A 145 12.34 -14.15 -17.42
N GLY A 146 13.22 -15.02 -16.91
CA GLY A 146 13.64 -16.24 -17.60
C GLY A 146 12.59 -17.37 -17.62
N VAL A 147 11.57 -17.28 -16.76
CA VAL A 147 10.44 -18.25 -16.73
C VAL A 147 9.30 -17.82 -17.65
N LEU A 148 9.13 -16.51 -17.87
CA LEU A 148 8.07 -15.94 -18.71
C LEU A 148 8.45 -15.82 -20.20
N SER A 149 9.71 -16.04 -20.54
CA SER A 149 10.25 -16.08 -21.90
C SER A 149 10.17 -17.48 -22.50
#